data_AF-A0AA90U3A2-F1
#
_entry.id   AF-A0AA90U3A2-F1
#
_cell.length_a   1.000
_cell.length_b   1.000
_cell.length_c   1.000
_cell.angle_alpha   90.00
_cell.angle_beta   90.00
_cell.angle_gamma   90.00
#
_symmetry.space_group_name_H-M   'P 1'
#
loop_
_entity.id
_entity.type
_entity.pdbx_description
1 polymer ?
#
loop_
_entity_poly.entity_id
_entity_poly.type
_entity_poly.pdbx_seq_one_letter_code
_entity_poly.pdbx_strand_id
1 'polypeptide(L)'
;MLAVIRVRGSTGMRPQAVKTAELLRLHKINHLVLLEDNEVYRSMLQKVKDYVTWGEVDQETLQLLLKHRARLRGRKPLPEDHLKEAAGYANFSTLAKALIGGKVKYTEIKDIVPVIRLHPPRGGYEYIRKNYQQGGTTGYRGEKINALIRKMILPGVDLNGKNEN
;
A
#
# COMPACT_ATOMS: atom_id res chain seq x y z
N MET A 1 -0.68 -5.23 -10.28
CA MET A 1 -1.36 -4.86 -9.02
C MET A 1 -0.87 -3.50 -8.55
N LEU A 2 -1.76 -2.65 -8.06
CA LEU A 2 -1.44 -1.28 -7.63
C LEU A 2 -1.42 -1.17 -6.11
N ALA A 3 -0.41 -0.51 -5.55
CA ALA A 3 -0.47 -0.01 -4.18
C ALA A 3 -0.97 1.42 -4.19
N VAL A 4 -1.87 1.74 -3.26
CA VAL A 4 -2.42 3.08 -3.11
C VAL A 4 -2.22 3.53 -1.67
N ILE A 5 -1.58 4.67 -1.49
CA ILE A 5 -1.29 5.25 -0.17
C ILE A 5 -1.98 6.61 -0.05
N ARG A 6 -2.66 6.82 1.09
CA ARG A 6 -3.22 8.13 1.40
C ARG A 6 -2.15 9.05 1.98
N VAL A 7 -1.85 10.14 1.27
CA VAL A 7 -0.82 11.12 1.65
C VAL A 7 -1.41 12.27 2.46
N ARG A 8 -2.61 12.73 2.09
CA ARG A 8 -3.25 13.90 2.71
C ARG A 8 -4.39 13.52 3.66
N GLY A 9 -4.56 14.33 4.70
CA GLY A 9 -5.70 14.26 5.63
C GLY A 9 -7.02 14.65 4.99
N SER A 10 -8.13 14.54 5.73
CA SER A 10 -9.48 14.88 5.25
C SER A 10 -9.72 16.38 5.14
N THR A 11 -9.01 17.20 5.90
CA THR A 11 -9.17 18.66 5.91
C THR A 11 -8.85 19.27 4.54
N GLY A 12 -9.80 20.00 3.96
CA GLY A 12 -9.67 20.63 2.64
C GLY A 12 -9.73 19.66 1.46
N MET A 13 -10.17 18.41 1.68
CA MET A 13 -10.52 17.51 0.59
C MET A 13 -11.90 17.85 0.00
N ARG A 14 -12.04 17.75 -1.32
CA ARG A 14 -13.35 17.84 -1.97
C ARG A 14 -14.26 16.72 -1.46
N PRO A 15 -15.56 16.96 -1.17
CA PRO A 15 -16.47 15.93 -0.65
C PRO A 15 -16.52 14.66 -1.49
N GLN A 16 -16.51 14.80 -2.83
CA GLN A 16 -16.47 13.66 -3.76
C GLN A 16 -15.18 12.83 -3.63
N ALA A 17 -14.04 13.49 -3.40
CA ALA A 17 -12.76 12.81 -3.20
C ALA A 17 -12.70 12.11 -1.84
N VAL A 18 -13.29 12.70 -0.80
CA VAL A 18 -13.44 12.05 0.52
C VAL A 18 -14.23 10.76 0.37
N LYS A 19 -15.40 10.83 -0.27
CA LYS A 19 -16.24 9.64 -0.47
C LYS A 19 -15.54 8.57 -1.30
N THR A 20 -14.82 8.96 -2.34
CA THR A 20 -14.05 8.02 -3.17
C THR A 20 -12.93 7.36 -2.36
N ALA A 21 -12.19 8.11 -1.54
CA ALA A 21 -11.15 7.57 -0.67
C ALA A 21 -11.74 6.60 0.38
N GLU A 22 -12.91 6.91 0.94
CA GLU A 22 -13.63 6.00 1.85
C GLU A 22 -14.04 4.69 1.18
N LEU A 23 -14.54 4.73 -0.06
CA LEU A 23 -14.87 3.53 -0.84
C LEU A 23 -13.64 2.65 -1.10
N LEU A 24 -12.48 3.28 -1.31
CA LEU A 24 -11.19 2.60 -1.41
C LEU A 24 -10.62 2.15 -0.05
N ARG A 25 -11.36 2.35 1.06
CA ARG A 25 -10.96 2.02 2.46
C ARG A 25 -9.79 2.86 2.99
N LEU A 26 -9.45 3.96 2.32
CA LEU A 26 -8.38 4.88 2.71
C LEU A 26 -8.89 5.94 3.70
N HIS A 27 -9.14 5.56 4.95
CA HIS A 27 -9.72 6.46 5.95
C HIS A 27 -8.73 7.45 6.60
N LYS A 28 -7.46 7.06 6.78
CA LYS A 28 -6.44 7.88 7.45
C LYS A 28 -5.17 8.00 6.60
N ILE A 29 -4.34 8.97 6.95
CA ILE A 29 -3.02 9.17 6.34
C ILE A 29 -2.15 7.93 6.57
N ASN A 30 -1.29 7.60 5.61
CA ASN A 30 -0.40 6.43 5.60
C ASN A 30 -1.15 5.08 5.66
N HIS A 31 -2.44 5.07 5.36
CA HIS A 31 -3.11 3.83 5.02
C HIS A 31 -2.72 3.44 3.60
N LEU A 32 -2.35 2.18 3.43
CA LEU A 32 -2.09 1.53 2.17
C LEU A 32 -3.19 0.49 1.88
N VAL A 33 -3.65 0.46 0.64
CA VAL A 33 -4.55 -0.58 0.12
C VAL A 33 -3.96 -1.13 -1.18
N LEU A 34 -4.06 -2.44 -1.35
CA LEU A 34 -3.69 -3.15 -2.58
C LEU A 34 -4.94 -3.28 -3.45
N LEU A 35 -4.86 -2.80 -4.69
CA LEU A 35 -5.95 -2.84 -5.65
C LEU A 35 -5.52 -3.57 -6.92
N GLU A 36 -6.49 -4.22 -7.54
CA GLU A 36 -6.34 -4.75 -8.89
C GLU A 36 -6.26 -3.61 -9.90
N ASP A 37 -5.59 -3.89 -11.01
CA ASP A 37 -5.47 -2.94 -12.09
C ASP A 37 -6.66 -3.05 -13.04
N ASN A 38 -7.74 -2.32 -12.72
CA ASN A 38 -8.98 -2.26 -13.48
C ASN A 38 -9.32 -0.80 -13.82
N GLU A 39 -9.94 -0.55 -14.98
CA GLU A 39 -10.40 0.76 -15.44
C GLU A 39 -11.28 1.49 -14.41
N VAL A 40 -12.11 0.75 -13.68
CA VAL A 40 -12.96 1.31 -12.61
C VAL A 40 -12.09 1.89 -11.49
N TYR A 41 -11.12 1.12 -11.00
CA TYR A 41 -10.21 1.59 -9.96
C TYR A 41 -9.29 2.70 -10.47
N ARG A 42 -8.79 2.62 -11.70
CA ARG A 42 -8.02 3.71 -12.33
C ARG A 42 -8.83 5.00 -12.36
N SER A 43 -10.10 4.94 -12.77
CA SER A 43 -11.00 6.10 -12.78
C SER A 43 -11.24 6.67 -11.38
N MET A 44 -11.41 5.81 -10.37
CA MET A 44 -11.50 6.24 -8.97
C MET A 44 -10.21 6.92 -8.50
N LEU A 45 -9.05 6.36 -8.84
CA LEU A 45 -7.74 6.91 -8.50
C LEU A 45 -7.51 8.28 -9.14
N GLN A 46 -7.94 8.47 -10.39
CA GLN A 46 -7.90 9.79 -11.04
C GLN A 46 -8.73 10.84 -10.29
N LYS A 47 -9.89 10.47 -9.73
CA LYS A 47 -10.70 11.39 -8.90
C LYS A 47 -10.02 11.80 -7.60
N VAL A 48 -9.20 10.92 -7.01
CA VAL A 48 -8.48 11.19 -5.76
C VAL A 48 -7.01 11.59 -5.96
N LYS A 49 -6.61 11.87 -7.21
CA LYS A 49 -5.19 11.99 -7.59
C LYS A 49 -4.37 12.98 -6.78
N ASP A 50 -5.00 14.07 -6.32
CA ASP A 50 -4.34 15.15 -5.59
C ASP A 50 -4.23 14.88 -4.07
N TYR A 51 -4.63 13.69 -3.60
CA TYR A 51 -4.67 13.31 -2.18
C TYR A 51 -4.00 11.96 -1.88
N VAL A 52 -3.92 11.09 -2.87
CA VAL A 52 -3.30 9.77 -2.77
C VAL A 52 -2.10 9.68 -3.70
N THR A 53 -1.25 8.70 -3.45
CA THR A 53 -0.20 8.30 -4.39
C THR A 53 -0.34 6.81 -4.69
N TRP A 54 -0.11 6.40 -5.94
CA TRP A 54 -0.20 5.01 -6.35
C TRP A 54 0.81 4.63 -7.42
N GLY A 55 1.04 3.33 -7.57
CA GLY A 55 1.95 2.75 -8.55
C GLY A 55 1.99 1.23 -8.47
N GLU A 56 2.73 0.62 -9.40
CA GLU A 56 2.95 -0.82 -9.49
C GLU A 56 3.85 -1.31 -8.35
N VAL A 57 3.48 -2.43 -7.74
CA VAL A 57 4.22 -3.03 -6.63
C VAL A 57 5.05 -4.20 -7.12
N ASP A 58 6.30 -4.23 -6.68
CA ASP A 58 7.23 -5.33 -6.95
C ASP A 58 7.00 -6.49 -5.98
N GLN A 59 7.34 -7.71 -6.42
CA GLN A 59 7.21 -8.91 -5.60
C GLN A 59 7.98 -8.81 -4.27
N GLU A 60 9.20 -8.29 -4.30
CA GLU A 60 10.03 -8.12 -3.10
C GLU A 60 9.41 -7.15 -2.09
N THR A 61 8.96 -5.99 -2.58
CA THR A 61 8.34 -4.96 -1.74
C THR A 61 7.06 -5.50 -1.10
N LEU A 62 6.26 -6.25 -1.87
CA LEU A 62 5.05 -6.88 -1.37
C LEU A 62 5.35 -7.94 -0.31
N GLN A 63 6.37 -8.76 -0.50
CA GLN A 63 6.80 -9.75 0.49
C GLN A 63 7.18 -9.08 1.82
N LEU A 64 7.98 -8.00 1.79
CA LEU A 64 8.35 -7.24 2.98
C LEU A 64 7.11 -6.59 3.64
N LEU A 65 6.21 -6.05 2.83
CA LEU A 65 4.97 -5.44 3.30
C LEU A 65 4.09 -6.46 4.05
N LEU A 66 3.93 -7.66 3.48
CA LEU A 66 3.16 -8.73 4.10
C LEU A 66 3.81 -9.19 5.40
N LYS A 67 5.12 -9.42 5.41
CA LYS A 67 5.85 -9.90 6.59
C LYS A 67 5.75 -8.92 7.78
N HIS A 68 5.91 -7.62 7.54
CA HIS A 68 6.05 -6.64 8.62
C HIS A 68 4.77 -5.87 8.97
N ARG A 69 3.87 -5.68 8.01
CA ARG A 69 2.72 -4.76 8.15
C ARG A 69 1.36 -5.41 7.93
N ALA A 70 1.27 -6.61 7.33
CA ALA A 70 -0.01 -7.30 7.27
C ALA A 70 -0.47 -7.71 8.68
N ARG A 71 -1.75 -7.54 8.94
CA ARG A 71 -2.38 -7.84 10.23
C ARG A 71 -3.66 -8.61 10.01
N LEU A 72 -3.90 -9.55 10.91
CA LEU A 72 -5.17 -10.23 11.05
C LEU A 72 -6.12 -9.42 11.93
N ARG A 73 -7.40 -9.79 11.92
CA ARG A 73 -8.41 -9.28 12.85
C ARG A 73 -7.91 -9.44 14.29
N GLY A 74 -8.18 -8.43 15.11
CA GLY A 74 -7.61 -8.34 16.47
C GLY A 74 -6.18 -7.81 16.52
N ARG A 75 -5.65 -7.21 15.44
CA ARG A 75 -4.31 -6.58 15.36
C ARG A 75 -3.14 -7.57 15.49
N LYS A 76 -3.39 -8.87 15.34
CA LYS A 76 -2.34 -9.89 15.38
C LYS A 76 -1.48 -9.80 14.11
N PRO A 77 -0.15 -10.02 14.20
CA PRO A 77 0.68 -10.18 13.01
C PRO A 77 0.22 -11.40 12.22
N LEU A 78 0.57 -11.46 10.93
CA LEU A 78 0.31 -12.62 10.07
C LEU A 78 1.51 -13.58 10.22
N PRO A 79 1.39 -14.70 10.98
CA PRO A 79 2.47 -15.68 11.07
C PRO A 79 2.49 -16.54 9.79
N GLU A 80 3.64 -17.14 9.50
CA GLU A 80 3.83 -17.99 8.32
C GLU A 80 2.90 -19.21 8.33
N ASP A 81 2.63 -19.76 9.52
CA ASP A 81 1.75 -20.93 9.67
C ASP A 81 0.30 -20.63 9.24
N HIS A 82 -0.17 -19.41 9.48
CA HIS A 82 -1.52 -19.01 9.12
C HIS A 82 -1.70 -18.75 7.63
N LEU A 83 -0.60 -18.61 6.85
CA LEU A 83 -0.67 -18.50 5.39
C LEU A 83 -1.18 -19.80 4.76
N LYS A 84 -0.77 -20.95 5.31
CA LYS A 84 -1.19 -22.27 4.83
C LYS A 84 -2.68 -22.48 5.06
N GLU A 85 -3.16 -22.12 6.25
CA GLU A 85 -4.57 -22.27 6.65
C GLU A 85 -5.49 -21.23 5.98
N ALA A 86 -5.06 -19.97 5.88
CA ALA A 86 -5.92 -18.87 5.45
C ALA A 86 -5.93 -18.64 3.94
N ALA A 87 -4.85 -18.99 3.24
CA ALA A 87 -4.69 -18.72 1.80
C ALA A 87 -4.20 -19.93 1.00
N GLY A 88 -3.83 -21.05 1.64
CA GLY A 88 -3.33 -22.25 0.94
C GLY A 88 -1.92 -22.10 0.38
N TYR A 89 -1.13 -21.10 0.83
CA TYR A 89 0.23 -20.87 0.34
C TYR A 89 1.27 -21.13 1.44
N ALA A 90 2.38 -21.77 1.05
CA ALA A 90 3.45 -22.11 1.96
C ALA A 90 4.32 -20.90 2.37
N ASN A 91 4.53 -19.95 1.46
CA ASN A 91 5.50 -18.86 1.64
C ASN A 91 4.91 -17.48 1.28
N PHE A 92 5.42 -16.41 1.90
CA PHE A 92 5.08 -15.03 1.52
C PHE A 92 5.42 -14.71 0.06
N SER A 93 6.52 -15.27 -0.46
CA SER A 93 6.95 -15.07 -1.85
C SER A 93 5.93 -15.65 -2.85
N THR A 94 5.40 -16.85 -2.57
CA THR A 94 4.36 -17.47 -3.41
C THR A 94 3.04 -16.71 -3.35
N LEU A 95 2.65 -16.24 -2.16
CA LEU A 95 1.46 -15.40 -1.99
C LEU A 95 1.62 -14.06 -2.73
N ALA A 96 2.78 -13.42 -2.64
CA ALA A 96 3.07 -12.17 -3.34
C ALA A 96 2.92 -12.34 -4.87
N LYS A 97 3.47 -13.42 -5.43
CA LYS A 97 3.28 -13.74 -6.86
C LYS A 97 1.81 -13.95 -7.22
N ALA A 98 1.06 -14.68 -6.38
CA ALA A 98 -0.37 -14.94 -6.62
C ALA A 98 -1.21 -13.65 -6.60
N LEU A 99 -0.92 -12.74 -5.65
CA LEU A 99 -1.57 -11.43 -5.55
C LEU A 99 -1.26 -10.54 -6.76
N ILE A 100 0.02 -10.49 -7.18
CA ILE A 100 0.42 -9.69 -8.35
C ILE A 100 -0.22 -10.22 -9.62
N GLY A 101 -0.28 -11.55 -9.76
CA GLY A 101 -0.96 -12.23 -10.88
C GLY A 101 -2.48 -12.21 -10.82
N GLY A 102 -3.09 -11.58 -9.81
CA GLY A 102 -4.54 -11.45 -9.68
C GLY A 102 -5.30 -12.75 -9.43
N LYS A 103 -4.60 -13.83 -9.04
CA LYS A 103 -5.23 -15.14 -8.77
C LYS A 103 -6.01 -15.16 -7.46
N VAL A 104 -5.60 -14.32 -6.51
CA VAL A 104 -6.18 -14.20 -5.18
C VAL A 104 -6.32 -12.73 -4.86
N LYS A 105 -7.45 -12.34 -4.27
CA LYS A 105 -7.62 -10.97 -3.79
C LYS A 105 -7.11 -10.86 -2.36
N TYR A 106 -6.44 -9.75 -2.05
CA TYR A 106 -5.99 -9.51 -0.68
C TYR A 106 -7.14 -9.53 0.33
N THR A 107 -8.35 -9.13 -0.07
CA THR A 107 -9.55 -9.12 0.77
C THR A 107 -10.15 -10.50 1.03
N GLU A 108 -9.82 -11.50 0.22
CA GLU A 108 -10.37 -12.86 0.31
C GLU A 108 -9.59 -13.74 1.30
N ILE A 109 -8.39 -13.31 1.72
CA ILE A 109 -7.62 -14.02 2.73
C ILE A 109 -8.39 -14.00 4.06
N LYS A 110 -8.58 -15.17 4.65
CA LYS A 110 -9.35 -15.32 5.89
C LYS A 110 -8.77 -14.44 7.02
N ASP A 111 -9.66 -13.72 7.71
CA ASP A 111 -9.36 -12.87 8.86
C ASP A 111 -8.33 -11.75 8.62
N ILE A 112 -7.96 -11.45 7.37
CA ILE A 112 -7.04 -10.35 7.07
C ILE A 112 -7.71 -8.98 7.27
N VAL A 113 -6.92 -7.99 7.68
CA VAL A 113 -7.35 -6.59 7.65
C VAL A 113 -7.03 -6.03 6.26
N PRO A 114 -8.02 -5.58 5.46
CA PRO A 114 -7.79 -5.10 4.09
C PRO A 114 -6.89 -3.86 3.98
N VAL A 115 -6.76 -3.10 5.07
CA VAL A 115 -6.01 -1.86 5.12
C VAL A 115 -4.70 -2.08 5.86
N ILE A 116 -3.59 -1.84 5.16
CA ILE A 116 -2.25 -1.96 5.71
C ILE A 116 -1.85 -0.59 6.28
N ARG A 117 -1.56 -0.56 7.58
CA ARG A 117 -1.19 0.69 8.27
C ARG A 117 0.32 0.86 8.23
N LEU A 118 0.77 1.89 7.53
CA LEU A 118 2.19 2.19 7.39
C LEU A 118 2.64 3.23 8.41
N HIS A 119 3.95 3.23 8.67
CA HIS A 119 4.61 4.35 9.35
C HIS A 119 4.77 5.52 8.37
N PRO A 120 4.85 6.79 8.84
CA PRO A 120 5.31 7.88 7.98
C PRO A 120 6.62 7.55 7.27
N PRO A 121 6.86 8.09 6.06
CA PRO A 121 8.09 7.82 5.34
C PRO A 121 9.28 8.43 6.07
N ARG A 122 10.36 7.66 6.22
CA ARG A 122 11.62 8.19 6.72
C ARG A 122 12.18 9.24 5.74
N GLY A 123 12.58 10.40 6.26
CA GLY A 123 12.96 11.56 5.45
C GLY A 123 11.78 12.43 5.01
N GLY A 124 10.55 12.07 5.39
CA GLY A 124 9.34 12.82 5.06
C GLY A 124 8.84 12.62 3.63
N TYR A 125 7.76 13.33 3.31
CA TYR A 125 7.26 13.47 1.94
C TYR A 125 7.96 14.66 1.28
N GLU A 126 8.04 14.66 -0.06
CA GLU A 126 8.62 15.77 -0.81
C GLU A 126 7.72 17.01 -0.73
N TYR A 127 6.64 17.06 -1.52
CA TYR A 127 5.65 18.14 -1.43
C TYR A 127 4.25 17.60 -1.65
N ILE A 128 3.49 17.52 -0.56
CA ILE A 128 2.19 16.83 -0.50
C ILE A 128 1.07 17.49 -1.32
N ARG A 129 1.24 18.73 -1.81
CA ARG A 129 0.24 19.46 -2.61
C ARG A 129 0.56 19.54 -4.11
N LYS A 130 1.69 19.00 -4.55
CA LYS A 130 2.06 18.90 -5.98
C LYS A 130 2.04 17.44 -6.40
N ASN A 131 1.78 17.24 -7.68
CA ASN A 131 1.84 15.92 -8.29
C ASN A 131 3.28 15.45 -8.45
N TYR A 132 3.48 14.14 -8.49
CA TYR A 132 4.79 13.51 -8.59
C TYR A 132 5.57 13.95 -9.83
N GLN A 133 4.90 14.05 -10.97
CA GLN A 133 5.50 14.54 -12.23
C GLN A 133 6.03 15.98 -12.12
N GLN A 134 5.55 16.77 -11.16
CA GLN A 134 5.97 18.14 -10.90
C GLN A 134 6.93 18.24 -9.68
N GLY A 135 7.51 17.11 -9.27
CA GLY A 135 8.41 17.03 -8.11
C GLY A 135 7.70 16.97 -6.75
N GLY A 136 6.40 16.68 -6.73
CA GLY A 136 5.62 16.53 -5.50
C GLY A 136 5.38 15.08 -5.08
N THR A 137 4.32 14.86 -4.30
CA THR A 137 4.02 13.53 -3.73
C THR A 137 2.83 12.82 -4.32
N THR A 138 1.80 13.56 -4.70
CA THR A 138 0.50 12.99 -5.07
C THR A 138 0.48 12.46 -6.50
N GLY A 139 -0.50 11.62 -6.81
CA GLY A 139 -0.68 11.06 -8.15
C GLY A 139 0.08 9.76 -8.39
N TYR A 140 0.16 9.41 -9.67
CA TYR A 140 0.82 8.20 -10.15
C TYR A 140 2.35 8.34 -10.10
N ARG A 141 3.01 7.37 -9.47
CA ARG A 141 4.47 7.30 -9.30
C ARG A 141 5.14 6.18 -10.11
N GLY A 142 4.36 5.28 -10.68
CA GLY A 142 4.89 4.06 -11.30
C GLY A 142 5.60 3.15 -10.28
N GLU A 143 6.63 2.44 -10.74
CA GLU A 143 7.49 1.56 -9.94
C GLU A 143 8.21 2.27 -8.78
N LYS A 144 8.35 3.60 -8.83
CA LYS A 144 9.01 4.37 -7.76
C LYS A 144 8.22 4.39 -6.46
N ILE A 145 6.98 3.90 -6.45
CA ILE A 145 6.23 3.67 -5.21
C ILE A 145 6.90 2.63 -4.31
N ASN A 146 7.62 1.67 -4.88
CA ASN A 146 8.33 0.64 -4.12
C ASN A 146 9.37 1.24 -3.17
N ALA A 147 10.11 2.24 -3.64
CA ALA A 147 11.06 2.97 -2.81
C ALA A 147 10.37 3.70 -1.65
N LEU A 148 9.20 4.31 -1.89
CA LEU A 148 8.41 4.97 -0.84
C LEU A 148 7.91 3.96 0.20
N ILE A 149 7.35 2.84 -0.24
CA ILE A 149 6.84 1.79 0.65
C ILE A 149 7.96 1.24 1.54
N ARG A 150 9.16 0.98 0.97
CA ARG A 150 10.32 0.52 1.74
C ARG A 150 10.71 1.48 2.86
N LYS A 151 10.66 2.81 2.63
CA LYS A 151 10.87 3.85 3.65
C LYS A 151 9.81 3.88 4.76
N MET A 152 8.63 3.31 4.51
CA MET A 152 7.48 3.31 5.44
C MET A 152 7.31 1.97 6.19
N ILE A 153 7.94 0.89 5.72
CA ILE A 153 7.90 -0.43 6.35
C ILE A 153 8.93 -0.54 7.47
N LEU A 154 10.17 -0.12 7.23
CA LEU A 154 11.30 -0.42 8.11
C LEU A 154 11.55 0.70 9.12
N PRO A 155 11.59 0.40 10.44
CA PRO A 155 12.26 1.27 11.39
C PRO A 155 13.78 1.12 11.17
N GLY A 156 14.42 2.09 10.52
CA GLY A 156 15.89 2.21 10.52
C GLY A 156 16.68 1.81 9.26
N VAL A 157 16.07 1.61 8.09
CA VAL A 157 16.85 1.32 6.86
C VAL A 157 17.19 2.61 6.10
N ASP A 158 18.48 2.85 5.91
CA ASP A 158 19.02 3.95 5.11
C ASP A 158 18.84 3.69 3.62
N LEU A 159 18.79 4.77 2.83
CA LEU A 159 18.40 4.83 1.42
C LEU A 159 19.19 3.92 0.45
N ASN A 160 20.22 3.22 0.94
CA ASN A 160 21.15 2.40 0.15
C ASN A 160 21.02 0.90 0.40
N GLY A 161 20.00 0.43 1.13
CA GLY A 161 19.79 -1.02 1.31
C GLY A 161 20.94 -1.75 2.02
N LYS A 162 21.75 -1.04 2.80
CA LYS A 162 22.78 -1.61 3.66
C LYS A 162 22.63 -1.11 5.09
N ASN A 163 22.06 -1.99 5.91
CA ASN A 163 22.57 -2.52 7.19
C ASN A 163 21.37 -2.91 8.06
N GLU A 164 21.21 -4.20 8.34
CA GLU A 164 21.96 -4.98 9.35
C GLU A 164 21.62 -4.48 10.75
N ASN A 165 20.65 -5.16 11.35
CA ASN A 165 20.88 -5.86 12.61
C ASN A 165 20.60 -7.33 12.37
#